data_AF-A0A968AKF1-F1
#
_entry.id   AF-A0A968AKF1-F1
#
_cell.length_a   1.000
_cell.length_b   1.000
_cell.length_c   1.000
_cell.angle_alpha   90.00
_cell.angle_beta   90.00
_cell.angle_gamma   90.00
#
_symmetry.space_group_name_H-M   'P 1'
#
loop_
_entity.id
_entity.type
_entity.pdbx_description
1 polymer ?
#
loop_
_entity_poly.entity_id
_entity_poly.type
_entity_poly.pdbx_seq_one_letter_code
_entity_poly.pdbx_strand_id
1 'polypeptide(L)' 'MIIKIAVDTNNGKTISAHFGRSPYFAIFQIDDGEIINPDCRISNA' A
#
# COMPACT_ATOMS: atom_id res chain seq x y z
N MET A 1 2.39 18.54 0.43
CA MET A 1 2.47 17.95 -0.93
C MET A 1 1.98 16.52 -0.77
N ILE A 2 0.94 16.13 -1.51
CA ILE A 2 0.33 14.82 -1.32
C ILE A 2 1.14 13.75 -2.04
N ILE A 3 1.59 12.73 -1.31
CA ILE A 3 2.30 11.57 -1.84
C ILE A 3 1.43 10.32 -1.62
N LYS A 4 1.40 9.41 -2.59
CA LYS A 4 0.79 8.08 -2.44
C LYS A 4 1.88 7.03 -2.52
N ILE A 5 1.90 6.13 -1.54
CA ILE A 5 2.85 5.02 -1.43
C ILE A 5 2.06 3.72 -1.50
N ALA A 6 2.40 2.86 -2.45
CA ALA A 6 1.86 1.51 -2.54
C ALA A 6 2.85 0.51 -1.93
N VAL A 7 2.38 -0.32 -1.00
CA VAL A 7 3.17 -1.33 -0.30
C VAL A 7 2.65 -2.71 -0.67
N ASP A 8 3.52 -3.54 -1.23
CA ASP A 8 3.24 -4.92 -1.65
C ASP A 8 2.92 -5.78 -0.43
N THR A 9 1.77 -6.45 -0.40
CA THR A 9 1.32 -7.18 0.79
C THR A 9 0.45 -8.39 0.46
N ASN A 10 0.60 -9.46 1.24
CA ASN A 10 -0.24 -10.64 1.11
C ASN A 10 -1.54 -10.56 1.92
N ASN A 11 -1.64 -9.62 2.87
CA ASN A 11 -2.74 -9.58 3.85
C ASN A 11 -3.09 -8.16 4.34
N GLY A 12 -2.52 -7.10 3.76
CA GLY A 12 -2.71 -5.72 4.18
C GLY A 12 -1.89 -5.29 5.40
N LYS A 13 -1.14 -6.20 6.04
CA LYS A 13 -0.41 -5.96 7.30
C LYS A 13 1.08 -6.21 7.21
N THR A 14 1.49 -7.19 6.41
CA THR A 14 2.90 -7.59 6.26
C THR A 14 3.37 -7.39 4.83
N ILE A 15 4.58 -6.87 4.68
CA ILE A 15 5.22 -6.71 3.37
C ILE A 15 5.45 -8.08 2.75
N SER A 16 5.09 -8.25 1.48
CA SER A 16 5.38 -9.46 0.73
C SER A 16 6.83 -9.45 0.21
N ALA A 17 7.44 -10.64 0.12
CA ALA A 17 8.80 -10.80 -0.36
C ALA A 17 8.92 -10.78 -1.90
N HIS A 18 7.80 -10.84 -2.62
CA HIS A 18 7.78 -11.00 -4.08
C HIS A 18 6.82 -10.01 -4.73
N PHE A 19 7.40 -8.92 -5.22
CA PHE A 19 6.68 -7.96 -6.05
C PHE A 19 6.13 -8.66 -7.30
N GLY A 20 4.82 -8.56 -7.53
CA GLY A 20 4.11 -9.21 -8.64
C GLY A 20 3.51 -10.59 -8.34
N ARG A 21 3.71 -11.15 -7.14
CA ARG A 21 2.98 -12.34 -6.65
C ARG A 21 2.07 -12.04 -5.47
N SER A 22 2.10 -10.81 -4.96
CA SER A 22 1.18 -10.40 -3.91
C SER A 22 -0.19 -10.07 -4.53
N PRO A 23 -1.29 -10.52 -3.88
CA PRO A 23 -2.64 -10.23 -4.34
C PRO A 23 -3.15 -8.82 -3.96
N TYR A 24 -2.38 -8.04 -3.18
CA TYR A 24 -2.86 -6.77 -2.63
C TYR A 24 -1.76 -5.70 -2.54
N PHE A 25 -2.17 -4.45 -2.60
CA PHE A 25 -1.36 -3.31 -2.20
C PHE A 25 -2.04 -2.57 -1.05
N ALA A 26 -1.29 -2.32 0.03
CA ALA A 26 -1.69 -1.31 1.01
C ALA A 26 -1.30 0.07 0.48
N ILE A 27 -2.25 0.99 0.38
CA ILE A 27 -2.04 2.34 -0.14
C ILE A 27 -2.05 3.33 1.02
N PHE A 28 -0.96 4.08 1.16
CA PHE A 28 -0.85 5.15 2.14
C PHE A 28 -0.81 6.49 1.44
N GLN A 29 -1.63 7.42 1.91
CA GLN A 29 -1.53 8.82 1.52
C GLN A 29 -0.79 9.61 2.61
N ILE A 30 0.30 10.25 2.22
CA ILE A 30 1.08 11.14 3.08
C ILE A 30 0.78 12.58 2.70
N ASP A 31 0.51 13.42 3.68
CA ASP A 31 0.58 14.87 3.55
C ASP A 31 1.34 15.45 4.73
N ASP A 32 2.26 16.37 4.42
CA ASP A 32 3.17 17.00 5.38
C ASP A 32 3.88 16.03 6.36
N GLY A 33 4.25 14.84 5.87
CA GLY A 33 4.93 13.81 6.68
C GLY A 33 3.99 12.94 7.52
N GLU A 34 2.69 13.21 7.53
CA GLU A 34 1.68 12.44 8.24
C GLU A 34 0.86 11.54 7.33
N ILE A 35 0.45 10.37 7.82
CA ILE A 35 -0.47 9.47 7.11
C ILE A 35 -1.89 9.99 7.31
N ILE A 36 -2.53 10.42 6.23
CA ILE A 36 -3.86 11.05 6.30
C ILE A 36 -5.01 10.12 5.89
N ASN A 37 -4.75 9.02 5.18
CA ASN A 37 -5.76 8.03 4.77
C ASN A 37 -5.13 6.65 4.45
N PRO A 38 -5.04 5.71 5.40
CA PRO A 38 -4.63 4.33 5.10
C PRO A 38 -5.79 3.56 4.46
N ASP A 39 -5.65 3.20 3.18
CA ASP A 39 -6.66 2.44 2.42
C ASP A 39 -6.02 1.15 1.88
N CYS A 40 -6.62 -0.01 2.14
CA CYS A 40 -6.11 -1.31 1.64
C CYS A 40 -6.86 -1.65 0.34
N ARG A 41 -6.14 -1.80 -0.78
CA ARG A 41 -6.77 -2.08 -2.08
C ARG A 41 -6.34 -3.43 -2.64
N ILE A 42 -7.30 -4.09 -3.29
CA ILE A 42 -7.08 -5.36 -4.00
C ILE A 42 -6.32 -5.08 -5.29
N SER A 43 -5.28 -5.88 -5.55
CA SER A 43 -4.55 -5.85 -6.80
C SER A 43 -5.42 -6.49 -7.88
N ASN A 44 -5.91 -5.69 -8.83
CA ASN A 44 -6.52 -6.16 -10.08
C ASN A 44 -5.49 -5.96 -11.20
N ALA A 45 -4.35 -6.64 -11.10
CA ALA A 45 -3.32 -6.68 -12.14
C ALA A 45 -3.39 -8.02 -12.89
#